data_AF-E9J8U0-F1
#
_entry.id   AF-E9J8U0-F1
#
_cell.length_a   1.000
_cell.length_b   1.000
_cell.length_c   1.000
_cell.angle_alpha   90.00
_cell.angle_beta   90.00
_cell.angle_gamma   90.00
#
_symmetry.space_group_name_H-M   'P 1'
#
loop_
_entity.id
_entity.type
_entity.pdbx_description
1 polymer ?
#
loop_
_entity_poly.entity_id
_entity_poly.type
_entity_poly.pdbx_seq_one_letter_code
_entity_poly.pdbx_strand_id
1 'polypeptide(L)' 'VKCVKSHNAHFGCGLCIQEGEYLHNRVLFMDLDSFKRTDDNFRLRIYEEHHVGNSPFELIGLKMVTQV' A
#
# COMPACT_ATOMS: atom_id res chain seq x y z
N VAL A 1 0.18 -5.57 -10.92
CA VAL A 1 1.58 -5.35 -11.38
C VAL A 1 2.49 -4.80 -10.28
N LYS A 2 2.02 -3.90 -9.40
CA LYS A 2 2.81 -3.41 -8.26
C LYS A 2 3.12 -4.46 -7.16
N CYS A 3 2.56 -5.67 -7.25
CA CYS A 3 2.72 -6.73 -6.25
C CYS A 3 2.35 -6.30 -4.82
N VAL A 4 1.20 -5.65 -4.69
CA VAL A 4 0.62 -5.24 -3.41
C VAL A 4 -0.78 -5.81 -3.23
N LYS A 5 -1.26 -5.84 -1.99
CA LYS A 5 -2.65 -6.17 -1.67
C LYS A 5 -3.60 -5.29 -2.49
N SER A 6 -4.71 -5.87 -2.92
CA SER A 6 -5.74 -5.16 -3.67
C SER A 6 -6.41 -4.09 -2.81
N HIS A 7 -7.09 -3.16 -3.46
CA HIS A 7 -7.97 -2.19 -2.81
C HIS A 7 -8.97 -2.93 -1.88
N ASN A 8 -9.30 -2.34 -0.74
CA ASN A 8 -10.14 -2.91 0.33
C ASN A 8 -9.58 -4.12 1.11
N ALA A 9 -8.29 -4.43 1.00
CA ALA A 9 -7.62 -5.30 1.98
C ALA A 9 -7.20 -4.51 3.23
N HIS A 10 -6.87 -5.20 4.33
CA HIS A 10 -6.37 -4.63 5.60
C HIS A 10 -5.27 -3.56 5.41
N PHE A 11 -4.42 -3.69 4.39
CA PHE A 11 -3.49 -2.66 3.93
C PHE A 11 -3.64 -2.48 2.42
N GLY A 12 -4.84 -2.16 1.94
CA GLY A 12 -5.17 -2.18 0.51
C GLY A 12 -5.02 -0.85 -0.23
N CYS A 13 -5.00 0.28 0.49
CA CYS A 13 -4.77 1.59 -0.11
C CYS A 13 -3.38 1.62 -0.77
N GLY A 14 -3.22 2.22 -1.95
CA GLY A 14 -1.91 2.36 -2.61
C GLY A 14 -1.19 3.68 -2.29
N LEU A 15 -1.89 4.63 -1.66
CA LEU A 15 -1.43 6.01 -1.47
C LEU A 15 -1.28 6.41 0.00
N CYS A 16 -1.97 5.72 0.90
CA CYS A 16 -2.10 6.04 2.32
C CYS A 16 -1.79 4.84 3.22
N ILE A 17 -0.94 5.05 4.22
CA ILE A 17 -0.51 4.05 5.19
C ILE A 17 -1.62 3.93 6.22
N GLN A 18 -2.57 3.06 5.92
CA GLN A 18 -3.73 2.85 6.76
C GLN A 18 -3.99 1.36 6.92
N GLU A 19 -4.14 0.98 8.17
CA GLU A 19 -4.63 -0.30 8.59
C GLU A 19 -6.16 -0.24 8.60
N GLY A 20 -6.80 -1.20 7.94
CA GLY A 20 -8.25 -1.27 7.89
C GLY A 20 -8.77 -2.23 8.95
N GLU A 21 -9.78 -1.85 9.71
CA GLU A 21 -10.38 -2.72 10.73
C GLU A 21 -11.43 -3.65 10.12
N TYR A 22 -11.48 -4.88 10.62
CA TYR A 22 -12.52 -5.83 10.21
C TYR A 22 -13.80 -5.65 11.03
N LEU A 23 -14.90 -5.29 10.36
CA LEU A 23 -16.23 -5.28 10.94
C LEU A 23 -17.20 -6.04 10.03
N HIS A 24 -17.85 -7.08 10.56
CA HIS A 24 -18.83 -7.90 9.82
C HIS A 24 -18.31 -8.39 8.45
N ASN A 25 -17.10 -8.94 8.40
CA ASN A 25 -16.41 -9.40 7.18
C ASN A 25 -16.15 -8.31 6.13
N ARG A 26 -16.12 -7.04 6.55
CA ARG A 26 -15.75 -5.89 5.71
C ARG A 26 -14.55 -5.21 6.32
N VAL A 27 -13.68 -4.66 5.47
CA VAL A 27 -12.57 -3.81 5.91
C VAL A 27 -13.05 -2.37 5.92
N LEU A 28 -12.89 -1.69 7.05
CA LEU A 28 -13.24 -0.29 7.25
C LEU A 28 -11.97 0.54 7.45
N PHE A 29 -11.92 1.70 6.79
CA PHE A 29 -10.82 2.65 6.90
C PHE A 29 -11.35 3.90 7.62
N MET A 30 -11.15 3.97 8.93
CA MET A 30 -11.76 5.01 9.77
C MET A 30 -10.86 6.22 10.02
N ASP A 31 -9.55 6.08 9.87
CA ASP A 31 -8.62 7.20 10.00
C ASP A 31 -8.80 8.20 8.85
N LEU A 32 -9.07 9.45 9.22
CA LEU A 32 -9.18 10.57 8.29
C LEU A 32 -7.80 11.18 7.97
N ASP A 33 -6.86 11.04 8.90
CA ASP A 33 -5.50 11.62 8.84
C ASP A 33 -4.42 10.53 8.79
N SER A 34 -4.46 9.71 7.73
CA SER A 34 -3.43 8.69 7.48
C SER A 34 -2.19 9.28 6.80
N PHE A 35 -1.00 8.79 7.20
CA PHE A 35 0.25 9.14 6.54
C PHE A 35 0.24 8.73 5.06
N LYS A 36 0.80 9.57 4.19
CA LYS A 36 0.93 9.24 2.77
C LYS A 36 2.10 8.29 2.54
N ARG A 37 1.93 7.31 1.66
CA ARG A 37 3.06 6.53 1.15
C ARG A 37 3.96 7.43 0.32
N THR A 38 5.24 7.14 0.37
CA THR A 38 6.28 7.71 -0.48
C THR A 38 6.91 6.59 -1.30
N ASP A 39 7.55 6.94 -2.41
CA ASP A 39 8.31 5.96 -3.20
C ASP A 39 9.41 5.29 -2.36
N ASP A 40 10.05 6.05 -1.46
CA ASP A 40 11.07 5.54 -0.55
C ASP A 40 10.49 4.54 0.45
N ASN A 41 9.37 4.88 1.11
CA ASN A 41 8.72 3.97 2.07
C ASN A 41 8.25 2.68 1.39
N PHE A 42 7.76 2.77 0.15
CA PHE A 42 7.37 1.61 -0.66
C PHE A 42 8.59 0.73 -0.96
N ARG A 43 9.68 1.33 -1.46
CA ARG A 43 10.91 0.60 -1.82
C ARG A 43 11.57 -0.04 -0.61
N LEU A 44 11.57 0.64 0.54
CA LEU A 44 12.11 0.13 1.80
C LEU A 44 11.19 -0.89 2.48
N ARG A 45 9.97 -1.10 1.98
CA ARG A 45 8.98 -2.03 2.53
C ARG A 45 8.70 -1.81 4.01
N ILE A 46 8.63 -0.53 4.43
CA ILE A 46 8.34 -0.16 5.82
C ILE A 46 6.96 -0.70 6.28
N TYR A 47 6.08 -1.03 5.33
CA TYR A 47 4.77 -1.64 5.56
C TYR A 47 4.66 -2.98 4.82
N GLU A 48 5.41 -3.98 5.27
CA GLU A 48 5.53 -5.28 4.62
C GLU A 48 4.17 -5.93 4.30
N GLU A 49 3.19 -5.77 5.20
CA GLU A 49 1.84 -6.31 5.01
C GLU A 49 1.10 -5.75 3.80
N HIS A 50 1.51 -4.61 3.26
CA HIS A 50 0.95 -4.07 2.01
C HIS A 50 1.44 -4.86 0.79
N HIS A 51 2.63 -5.47 0.87
CA HIS A 51 3.28 -6.15 -0.23
C HIS A 51 2.86 -7.62 -0.30
N VAL A 52 2.68 -8.13 -1.51
CA VAL A 52 2.49 -9.58 -1.78
C VAL A 52 3.65 -10.17 -2.58
N GLY A 53 4.67 -9.37 -2.86
CA GLY A 53 5.87 -9.76 -3.61
C GLY A 53 6.65 -8.55 -4.12
N ASN A 54 7.56 -8.80 -5.06
CA ASN A 54 8.38 -7.76 -5.69
C ASN A 54 7.77 -7.41 -7.04
N SER A 55 7.57 -6.13 -7.31
CA SER A 55 7.09 -5.69 -8.62
C SER A 55 8.20 -5.76 -9.65
N PRO A 56 7.92 -6.21 -10.89
CA PRO A 56 8.88 -6.06 -11.99
C PRO A 56 9.22 -4.59 -12.27
N PHE A 57 8.39 -3.65 -11.85
CA PHE A 57 8.63 -2.22 -12.01
C PHE A 57 9.69 -1.67 -11.04
N GLU A 58 9.88 -2.31 -9.89
CA GLU A 58 10.97 -1.96 -8.97
C GLU A 58 12.33 -2.26 -9.61
N LEU A 59 12.42 -3.32 -10.43
CA LEU A 59 13.66 -3.74 -11.10
C LEU A 59 14.16 -2.72 -12.12
N ILE A 60 13.25 -2.02 -12.79
CA ILE A 60 13.57 -0.97 -13.75
C ILE A 60 13.62 0.43 -13.12
N GLY A 61 13.53 0.50 -11.79
CA GLY A 61 13.63 1.77 -11.06
C GLY A 61 12.41 2.69 -11.21
N LEU A 62 11.25 2.16 -11.62
CA LEU A 62 10.03 2.96 -11.74
C LEU A 62 9.50 3.32 -10.35
N LYS A 63 9.01 4.56 -10.22
CA LYS A 63 8.32 5.04 -9.02
C LYS A 63 6.98 4.32 -8.85
N MET A 64 6.69 3.89 -7.63
CA MET A 64 5.60 2.99 -7.33
C MET A 64 4.41 3.68 -6.67
N VAL A 65 4.60 4.90 -6.16
CA VAL A 65 3.55 5.68 -5.49
C VAL A 65 3.21 6.93 -6.28
N THR A 66 4.20 7.77 -6.60
CA THR A 66 3.94 9.03 -7.30
C THR A 66 3.69 8.79 -8.80
N GLN A 67 2.69 9.47 -9.35
CA GLN A 67 2.44 9.53 -10.79
C GLN A 67 3.03 10.84 -11.32
N VAL A 68 3.75 10.76 -12.44
CA VAL A 68 4.28 11.92 -13.18
C VAL A 68 3.16 12.51 -14.04
#